data_AF-A0ABD7YRS0-F1
#
_entry.id   AF-A0ABD7YRS0-F1
#
_cell.length_a   1.000
_cell.length_b   1.000
_cell.length_c   1.000
_cell.angle_alpha   90.00
_cell.angle_beta   90.00
_cell.angle_gamma   90.00
#
_symmetry.space_group_name_H-M   'P 1'
#
loop_
_entity.id
_entity.type
_entity.pdbx_description
1 polymer ?
#
loop_
_entity_poly.entity_id
_entity_poly.type
_entity_poly.pdbx_seq_one_letter_code
_entity_poly.pdbx_strand_id
1 'polypeptide(L)' 'MSCKTNQLCFEDNQISDAELGRGQIKDNALKAVVTSQLFRMRVEKVKKGKGSYSRKEKYSGRELYSKVA' A
#
# COMPACT_ATOMS: atom_id res chain seq x y z
N MET A 1 42.37 34.76 -3.92
CA MET A 1 42.07 34.08 -2.65
C MET A 1 40.63 34.44 -2.30
N SER A 2 39.57 33.70 -2.62
CA SER A 2 39.37 32.26 -2.64
C SER A 2 38.51 31.85 -3.84
N CYS A 3 38.68 30.60 -4.23
CA CYS A 3 38.18 29.98 -5.44
C CYS A 3 36.67 29.70 -5.32
N LYS A 4 35.94 29.93 -6.42
CA LYS A 4 34.63 29.31 -6.65
C LYS A 4 34.82 27.79 -6.69
N THR A 5 33.94 27.02 -6.05
CA THR A 5 33.06 26.03 -6.70
C THR A 5 32.43 25.07 -5.69
N ASN A 6 31.12 24.93 -5.82
CA ASN A 6 30.39 23.67 -5.93
C ASN A 6 30.53 22.65 -4.79
N GLN A 7 29.53 22.66 -3.92
CA GLN A 7 28.79 21.44 -3.61
C GLN A 7 27.31 21.75 -3.89
N LEU A 8 26.93 21.76 -5.17
CA LEU A 8 26.13 20.69 -5.79
C LEU A 8 25.02 20.21 -4.86
N CYS A 9 23.80 20.59 -5.26
CA CYS A 9 22.55 19.98 -4.90
C CYS A 9 22.75 18.49 -4.57
N PHE A 10 22.28 18.04 -3.41
CA PHE A 10 21.93 16.63 -3.33
C PHE A 10 20.53 16.53 -3.92
N GLU A 11 20.54 16.27 -5.23
CA GLU A 11 19.42 15.87 -6.06
C GLU A 11 18.37 15.13 -5.22
N ASP A 12 17.11 15.52 -5.42
CA ASP A 12 15.94 14.85 -4.89
C ASP A 12 16.11 13.34 -5.08
N ASN A 13 16.53 12.64 -4.02
CA ASN A 13 16.41 11.20 -3.98
C ASN A 13 14.92 10.95 -3.83
N GLN A 14 14.28 10.85 -4.99
CA GLN A 14 12.94 10.37 -5.22
C GLN A 14 12.77 9.03 -4.50
N ILE A 15 12.56 9.05 -3.18
CA ILE A 15 11.73 8.05 -2.53
C ILE A 15 10.33 8.41 -2.96
N SER A 16 10.06 8.00 -4.20
CA SER A 16 8.80 7.69 -4.85
C SER A 16 7.58 8.23 -4.12
N ASP A 17 6.75 8.98 -4.85
CA ASP A 17 5.38 9.40 -4.55
C ASP A 17 4.44 8.26 -4.14
N ALA A 18 4.82 7.46 -3.14
CA ALA A 18 3.89 6.84 -2.26
C ALA A 18 3.33 8.00 -1.44
N GLU A 19 2.07 8.36 -1.67
CA GLU A 19 1.33 9.21 -0.76
C GLU A 19 1.22 8.50 0.61
N LEU A 20 2.29 8.54 1.40
CA LEU A 20 2.38 7.91 2.72
C LEU A 20 1.51 8.65 3.75
N GLY A 21 0.95 9.81 3.38
CA GLY A 21 0.16 10.69 4.24
C GLY A 21 0.97 11.30 5.40
N ARG A 22 2.30 11.23 5.36
CA ARG A 22 3.20 11.65 6.46
C ARG A 22 3.91 12.99 6.23
N GLY A 23 3.70 13.65 5.08
CA GLY A 23 4.39 14.90 4.74
C GLY A 23 5.90 14.73 4.54
N GLN A 24 6.67 15.80 4.71
CA GLN A 24 8.13 15.77 4.56
C GLN A 24 8.79 15.05 5.75
N ILE A 25 9.53 13.98 5.46
CA ILE A 25 10.23 13.17 6.47
C ILE A 25 11.61 13.76 6.71
N LYS A 26 11.91 14.15 7.97
CA LYS A 26 13.18 14.81 8.34
C LYS A 26 14.25 13.85 8.88
N ASP A 27 13.84 12.84 9.65
CA ASP A 27 14.79 12.02 10.40
C ASP A 27 15.09 10.66 9.75
N ASN A 28 14.08 9.79 9.62
CA ASN A 28 14.28 8.43 9.08
C ASN A 28 13.16 8.02 8.12
N ALA A 29 13.54 7.76 6.87
CA ALA A 29 12.64 7.34 5.80
C ALA A 29 11.99 5.96 6.07
N LEU A 30 12.77 4.95 6.46
CA LEU A 30 12.25 3.60 6.67
C LEU A 30 11.22 3.53 7.79
N LYS A 31 11.47 4.26 8.89
CA LYS A 31 10.52 4.35 10.02
C LYS A 31 9.18 4.96 9.58
N ALA A 32 9.23 6.02 8.78
CA ALA A 32 8.04 6.65 8.24
C ALA A 32 7.28 5.73 7.28
N VAL A 33 8.01 5.00 6.43
CA VAL A 33 7.44 4.02 5.51
C VAL A 33 6.75 2.87 6.27
N VAL A 34 7.42 2.23 7.23
CA VAL A 34 6.87 1.09 7.99
C VAL A 34 5.60 1.46 8.77
N THR A 35 5.51 2.71 9.25
CA THR A 35 4.34 3.18 10.01
C THR A 35 3.24 3.78 9.12
N SER A 36 3.46 3.86 7.81
CA SER A 36 2.47 4.38 6.86
C SER A 36 1.36 3.37 6.56
N GLN A 37 0.33 3.83 5.83
CA GLN A 37 -0.78 3.00 5.39
C GLN A 37 -0.36 1.82 4.49
N LEU A 38 0.79 1.92 3.81
CA LEU A 38 1.29 0.86 2.94
C LEU A 38 1.52 -0.46 3.70
N PHE A 39 2.13 -0.35 4.88
CA PHE A 39 2.58 -1.51 5.67
C PHE A 39 1.62 -1.86 6.80
N ARG A 40 0.31 -1.64 6.61
CA ARG A 40 -0.70 -2.10 7.56
C ARG A 40 -0.90 -3.61 7.48
N MET A 41 -1.18 -4.21 8.64
CA MET A 41 -1.59 -5.61 8.71
C MET A 41 -2.91 -5.81 7.95
N ARG A 42 -2.90 -6.73 6.97
CA ARG A 42 -4.11 -7.10 6.22
C ARG A 42 -4.75 -8.31 6.89
N VAL A 43 -6.06 -8.24 7.10
CA VAL A 43 -6.85 -9.33 7.66
C VAL A 43 -7.71 -9.91 6.55
N GLU A 44 -7.52 -11.19 6.24
CA GLU A 44 -8.36 -11.91 5.30
C GLU A 44 -9.67 -12.34 5.95
N LYS A 45 -10.75 -12.32 5.16
CA LYS A 45 -12.02 -12.88 5.62
C LYS A 45 -11.94 -14.39 5.62
N VAL A 46 -12.10 -14.99 6.79
CA VAL A 46 -12.14 -16.44 6.95
C VAL A 46 -13.36 -17.03 6.24
N LYS A 47 -13.21 -18.24 5.69
CA LYS A 47 -14.30 -18.94 4.97
C LYS A 47 -15.35 -19.55 5.89
N LYS A 48 -14.99 -19.88 7.14
CA LYS A 48 -15.87 -20.49 8.15
C LYS A 48 -15.57 -19.91 9.53
N GLY A 49 -16.56 -19.92 10.42
CA GLY A 49 -16.43 -19.46 11.81
C GLY A 49 -16.91 -18.03 12.04
N LYS A 50 -16.35 -17.35 13.06
CA LYS A 50 -16.74 -15.99 13.42
C LYS A 50 -16.31 -15.00 12.33
N GLY A 51 -17.26 -14.19 11.85
CA GLY A 51 -16.99 -13.19 10.81
C GLY A 51 -16.92 -13.75 9.39
N SER A 52 -17.23 -15.03 9.16
CA SER A 52 -17.28 -15.62 7.82
C SER A 52 -18.63 -15.47 7.11
N TYR A 53 -19.68 -15.07 7.83
CA TYR A 53 -21.02 -14.94 7.24
C TYR A 53 -21.07 -13.76 6.25
N SER A 54 -21.50 -14.05 5.01
CA SER A 54 -21.77 -13.05 3.98
C SER A 54 -23.23 -13.12 3.57
N ARG A 55 -23.94 -11.98 3.55
CA ARG A 55 -25.34 -11.93 3.12
C ARG A 55 -25.54 -12.24 1.64
N LYS A 56 -24.51 -12.05 0.81
CA LYS A 56 -24.51 -12.36 -0.61
C LYS A 56 -23.37 -13.33 -0.91
N GLU A 57 -23.70 -14.45 -1.52
CA GLU A 57 -22.72 -15.42 -1.99
C GLU A 57 -22.09 -14.94 -3.32
N LYS A 58 -20.89 -15.44 -3.64
CA LYS A 58 -20.14 -15.02 -4.83
C LYS A 58 -20.90 -15.25 -6.15
N TYR A 59 -21.78 -16.25 -6.20
CA TYR A 59 -22.52 -16.65 -7.41
C TYR A 59 -24.04 -16.63 -7.22
N SER A 60 -24.58 -15.79 -6.35
CA SER A 60 -26.04 -15.66 -6.22
C SER A 60 -26.65 -15.25 -7.57
N GLY A 61 -27.47 -16.12 -8.17
CA GLY A 61 -28.15 -15.88 -9.45
C GLY A 61 -27.37 -16.27 -10.71
N ARG A 62 -26.21 -16.96 -10.58
CA ARG A 62 -25.53 -17.58 -11.72
C ARG A 62 -25.66 -19.09 -11.61
N GLU A 63 -26.41 -19.70 -12.51
CA GLU A 63 -26.43 -21.16 -12.62
C GLU A 63 -25.03 -21.66 -12.98
N LEU A 64 -24.48 -22.55 -12.15
CA LEU A 64 -23.15 -23.14 -12.35
C LEU A 64 -23.13 -24.22 -13.46
N TYR A 65 -24.28 -24.47 -14.12
CA TYR A 65 -24.43 -25.42 -15.21
C TYR A 65 -25.23 -24.78 -16.36
N SER A 66 -24.54 -24.12 -17.28
CA SER A 66 -25.09 -23.73 -18.59
C SER A 66 -24.12 -24.02 -19.72
N LYS A 67 -23.28 -25.06 -19.55
CA LYS A 67 -22.36 -25.57 -20.57
C LYS A 67 -22.35 -27.09 -20.61
N VAL A 68 -23.45 -27.69 -21.08
CA VAL A 68 -23.45 -28.92 -21.90
C VAL A 68 -24.65 -28.78 -22.84
N ALA A 69 -24.40 -28.27 -24.05
CA ALA A 69 -25.28 -28.38 -25.21
C ALA A 69 -24.45 -29.05 -26.30
#